data_AF-A0A842L056-F1
#
_entry.id   AF-A0A842L056-F1
#
_cell.length_a   1.000
_cell.length_b   1.000
_cell.length_c   1.000
_cell.angle_alpha   90.00
_cell.angle_beta   90.00
_cell.angle_gamma   90.00
#
_symmetry.space_group_name_H-M   'P 1'
#
loop_
_entity.id
_entity.type
_entity.pdbx_description
1 polymer ?
#
loop_
_entity_poly.entity_id
_entity_poly.type
_entity_poly.pdbx_seq_one_letter_code
_entity_poly.pdbx_strand_id
1 'polypeptide(L)'
;MSRKIDDEVLQVLKEIKALLEPKPPPPPPPPPKCLWNEFMDFISKYKVLGMAVAFIIGVYLGGLVQALVKDLLMPLIGLVLPGIGNLATFKIPIPPTALDAQGNPLDPNWKGQLFGVGDFLVALITFIIVAFVIFLIVKVTKKWGIE
;
A
#
# COMPACT_ATOMS: atom_id res chain seq x y z
N MET A 1 -54.33 -37.37 -45.25
CA MET A 1 -53.67 -37.78 -43.99
C MET A 1 -52.19 -38.09 -44.18
N SER A 2 -51.79 -38.78 -45.27
CA SER A 2 -50.39 -39.13 -45.58
C SER A 2 -49.39 -37.96 -45.59
N ARG A 3 -49.68 -36.84 -46.29
CA ARG A 3 -48.75 -35.70 -46.39
C ARG A 3 -48.31 -35.09 -45.05
N LYS A 4 -49.21 -35.06 -44.05
CA LYS A 4 -48.86 -34.52 -42.72
C LYS A 4 -47.83 -35.39 -42.00
N ILE A 5 -47.87 -36.70 -42.23
CA ILE A 5 -46.93 -37.66 -41.63
C ILE A 5 -45.56 -37.51 -42.29
N ASP A 6 -45.52 -37.34 -43.61
CA ASP A 6 -44.27 -37.14 -44.35
C ASP A 6 -43.54 -35.85 -43.90
N ASP A 7 -44.28 -34.76 -43.69
CA ASP A 7 -43.72 -33.48 -43.21
C ASP A 7 -43.19 -33.58 -41.76
N GLU A 8 -43.90 -34.30 -40.89
CA GLU A 8 -43.49 -34.52 -39.49
C GLU A 8 -42.23 -35.41 -39.40
N VAL A 9 -42.15 -36.46 -40.22
CA VAL A 9 -40.96 -37.32 -40.33
C VAL A 9 -39.76 -36.54 -40.87
N LEU A 10 -39.96 -35.67 -41.87
CA LEU A 10 -38.90 -34.78 -42.37
C LEU A 10 -38.40 -33.80 -41.32
N GLN A 11 -39.27 -33.33 -40.44
CA GLN A 11 -38.92 -32.42 -39.35
C GLN A 11 -38.08 -33.13 -38.28
N VAL A 12 -38.48 -34.35 -37.88
CA VAL A 12 -37.73 -35.21 -36.96
C VAL A 12 -36.37 -35.61 -37.55
N LEU A 13 -36.29 -35.91 -38.85
CA LEU A 13 -35.03 -36.23 -39.50
C LEU A 13 -34.09 -35.03 -39.56
N LYS A 14 -34.61 -33.81 -39.77
CA LYS A 14 -33.82 -32.58 -39.69
C LYS A 14 -33.31 -32.33 -38.27
N GLU A 15 -34.13 -32.61 -37.26
CA GLU A 15 -33.76 -32.49 -35.85
C GLU A 15 -32.70 -33.52 -35.45
N ILE A 16 -32.87 -34.79 -35.84
CA ILE A 16 -31.87 -35.84 -35.63
C ILE A 16 -30.57 -35.51 -36.37
N LYS A 17 -30.65 -35.02 -37.62
CA LYS A 17 -29.46 -34.59 -38.38
C LYS A 17 -28.76 -33.42 -37.70
N ALA A 18 -29.49 -32.46 -37.15
CA ALA A 18 -28.91 -31.33 -36.41
C ALA A 18 -28.30 -31.74 -35.06
N LEU A 19 -28.81 -32.80 -34.41
CA LEU A 19 -28.23 -33.38 -33.20
C LEU A 19 -27.05 -34.34 -33.50
N LEU A 20 -27.01 -34.93 -34.69
CA LEU A 20 -25.94 -35.79 -35.18
C LEU A 20 -24.84 -35.03 -35.92
N GLU A 21 -25.07 -33.79 -36.33
CA GLU A 21 -24.02 -32.84 -36.65
C GLU A 21 -23.41 -32.42 -35.31
N PRO A 22 -22.25 -32.99 -34.91
CA PRO A 22 -21.68 -32.71 -33.60
C PRO A 22 -21.49 -31.21 -33.47
N LYS A 23 -21.98 -30.64 -32.35
CA LYS A 23 -21.76 -29.25 -31.94
C LYS A 23 -20.35 -28.84 -32.40
N PRO A 24 -20.19 -27.77 -33.20
CA PRO A 24 -18.89 -27.35 -33.69
C PRO A 24 -17.90 -27.43 -32.54
N PRO A 25 -16.76 -28.14 -32.69
CA PRO A 25 -15.83 -28.33 -31.60
C PRO A 25 -15.56 -26.96 -30.97
N PRO A 26 -15.59 -26.83 -29.63
CA PRO A 26 -15.25 -25.58 -28.97
C PRO A 26 -13.97 -25.04 -29.61
N PRO A 27 -13.90 -23.73 -29.93
CA PRO A 27 -12.67 -23.16 -30.49
C PRO A 27 -11.50 -23.69 -29.67
N PRO A 28 -10.44 -24.22 -30.31
CA PRO A 28 -9.32 -24.84 -29.60
C PRO A 28 -8.88 -23.91 -28.47
N PRO A 29 -8.67 -24.44 -27.24
CA PRO A 29 -8.24 -23.61 -26.12
C PRO A 29 -7.07 -22.76 -26.61
N PRO A 30 -7.11 -21.43 -26.41
CA PRO A 30 -6.04 -20.55 -26.85
C PRO A 30 -4.71 -21.12 -26.36
N PRO A 31 -3.66 -21.11 -27.20
CA PRO A 31 -2.39 -21.75 -26.87
C PRO A 31 -1.93 -21.28 -25.49
N PRO A 32 -1.37 -22.17 -24.65
CA PRO A 32 -0.97 -21.84 -23.29
C PRO A 32 -0.08 -20.60 -23.34
N LYS A 33 -0.59 -19.49 -22.81
CA LYS A 33 0.21 -18.28 -22.69
C LYS A 33 1.29 -18.61 -21.66
N CYS A 34 2.55 -18.35 -21.99
CA CYS A 34 3.59 -18.37 -20.96
C CYS A 34 3.15 -17.48 -19.79
N LEU A 35 3.49 -17.87 -18.56
CA LEU A 35 3.12 -17.16 -17.34
C LEU A 35 3.43 -15.65 -17.40
N TRP A 36 4.46 -15.26 -18.13
CA TRP A 36 4.80 -13.86 -18.39
C TRP A 36 3.71 -13.08 -19.15
N ASN A 37 3.10 -13.70 -20.16
CA ASN A 37 2.03 -13.09 -20.93
C ASN A 37 0.74 -13.01 -20.11
N GLU A 38 0.46 -14.01 -19.27
CA GLU A 38 -0.67 -13.97 -18.32
C GLU A 38 -0.47 -12.90 -17.25
N PHE A 39 0.76 -12.72 -16.78
CA PHE A 39 1.12 -11.67 -15.83
C PHE A 39 0.98 -10.27 -16.43
N MET A 40 1.46 -10.06 -17.67
CA MET A 40 1.28 -8.79 -18.37
C MET A 40 -0.19 -8.50 -18.70
N ASP A 41 -0.96 -9.52 -19.11
CA ASP A 41 -2.41 -9.40 -19.28
C ASP A 41 -3.10 -9.05 -17.97
N PHE A 42 -2.66 -9.63 -16.84
CA PHE A 42 -3.18 -9.31 -15.51
C PHE A 42 -2.89 -7.85 -15.13
N ILE A 43 -1.63 -7.40 -15.18
CA ILE A 43 -1.27 -6.02 -14.83
C ILE A 43 -2.05 -5.02 -15.69
N SER A 44 -2.20 -5.30 -16.98
CA SER A 44 -2.94 -4.45 -17.92
C SER A 44 -4.45 -4.45 -17.64
N LYS A 45 -5.04 -5.62 -17.40
CA LYS A 45 -6.49 -5.77 -17.16
C LYS A 45 -6.92 -5.14 -15.84
N TYR A 46 -6.10 -5.25 -14.81
CA TYR A 46 -6.42 -4.74 -13.47
C TYR A 46 -5.84 -3.34 -13.19
N LYS A 47 -5.19 -2.70 -14.17
CA LYS A 47 -4.60 -1.35 -14.03
C LYS A 47 -3.68 -1.19 -12.80
N VAL A 48 -3.07 -2.29 -12.34
CA VAL A 48 -2.30 -2.33 -11.08
C VAL A 48 -1.04 -1.48 -11.17
N LEU A 49 -0.51 -1.29 -12.38
CA LEU A 49 0.69 -0.50 -12.62
C LEU A 49 0.57 0.93 -12.09
N GLY A 50 -0.58 1.58 -12.29
CA GLY A 50 -0.81 2.95 -11.79
C GLY A 50 -0.84 3.03 -10.27
N MET A 51 -1.49 2.07 -9.61
CA MET A 51 -1.49 1.98 -8.15
C MET A 51 -0.10 1.68 -7.58
N ALA A 52 0.66 0.79 -8.23
CA ALA A 52 2.01 0.45 -7.82
C ALA A 52 2.95 1.68 -7.88
N VAL A 53 2.89 2.44 -8.98
CA VAL A 53 3.69 3.67 -9.13
C VAL A 53 3.31 4.72 -8.08
N ALA A 54 2.01 4.94 -7.88
CA ALA A 54 1.52 5.88 -6.87
C ALA A 54 1.98 5.49 -5.44
N PHE A 55 1.95 4.20 -5.11
CA PHE A 55 2.41 3.70 -3.82
C PHE A 55 3.91 3.90 -3.61
N ILE A 56 4.73 3.53 -4.60
CA ILE A 56 6.18 3.71 -4.53
C ILE A 56 6.53 5.19 -4.34
N ILE A 57 5.96 6.07 -5.15
CA ILE A 57 6.18 7.52 -5.02
C ILE A 57 5.72 8.01 -3.64
N GLY A 58 4.56 7.55 -3.15
CA GLY A 58 4.06 7.90 -1.83
C GLY A 58 5.00 7.52 -0.69
N VAL A 59 5.58 6.31 -0.73
CA VAL A 59 6.55 5.84 0.28
C VAL A 59 7.82 6.68 0.28
N TYR A 60 8.42 6.92 -0.89
CA TYR A 60 9.64 7.72 -1.00
C TYR A 60 9.42 9.20 -0.65
N LEU A 61 8.31 9.79 -1.08
CA LEU A 61 7.95 11.17 -0.75
C LEU A 61 7.72 11.32 0.76
N GLY A 62 7.03 10.35 1.39
CA GLY A 62 6.87 10.30 2.85
C GLY A 62 8.22 10.26 3.57
N GLY A 63 9.15 9.43 3.09
CA GLY A 63 10.51 9.35 3.61
C GLY A 63 11.29 10.66 3.48
N LEU A 64 11.18 11.35 2.33
CA LEU A 64 11.83 12.65 2.11
C LEU A 64 11.32 13.72 3.09
N VAL A 65 10.00 13.78 3.27
CA VAL A 65 9.39 14.72 4.23
C VAL A 65 9.80 14.38 5.66
N GLN A 66 9.83 13.10 6.03
CA GLN A 66 10.31 12.68 7.35
C GLN A 66 11.77 13.06 7.59
N ALA A 67 12.65 12.86 6.61
CA ALA A 67 14.06 13.27 6.70
C ALA A 67 14.19 14.79 6.88
N LEU A 68 13.43 15.59 6.11
CA LEU A 68 13.44 17.05 6.27
C LEU A 68 13.01 17.47 7.68
N VAL A 69 11.97 16.84 8.24
CA VAL A 69 11.51 17.15 9.60
C VAL A 69 12.52 16.67 10.65
N LYS A 70 12.97 15.43 10.54
CA LYS A 70 13.83 14.79 11.53
C LYS A 70 15.24 15.36 11.55
N ASP A 71 15.82 15.58 10.38
CA ASP A 71 17.23 15.91 10.23
C ASP A 71 17.46 17.43 10.11
N LEU A 72 16.43 18.20 9.72
CA LEU A 72 16.52 19.66 9.57
C LEU A 72 15.71 20.40 10.65
N LEU A 73 14.41 20.11 10.79
CA LEU A 73 13.55 20.87 11.70
C LEU A 73 13.73 20.51 13.17
N MET A 74 13.82 19.23 13.53
CA MET A 74 13.98 18.83 14.94
C MET A 74 15.25 19.39 15.58
N PRO A 75 16.44 19.38 14.93
CA PRO A 75 17.62 20.04 15.47
C PRO A 75 17.43 21.55 15.63
N LEU A 76 16.74 22.21 14.68
CA LEU A 76 16.45 23.64 14.74
C LEU A 76 15.51 23.98 15.91
N ILE A 77 14.47 23.18 16.12
CA ILE A 77 13.51 23.33 17.22
C ILE A 77 14.19 23.02 18.55
N GLY A 78 15.03 21.99 18.61
CA GLY A 78 15.79 21.62 19.80
C GLY A 78 16.77 22.69 20.26
N LEU A 79 17.31 23.49 19.31
CA LEU A 79 18.19 24.62 19.62
C LEU A 79 17.42 25.82 20.19
N VAL A 80 16.18 26.03 19.76
CA VAL A 80 15.34 27.18 20.18
C VAL A 80 14.55 26.88 21.47
N LEU A 81 14.18 25.63 21.71
CA LEU A 81 13.41 25.19 22.88
C LEU A 81 14.23 24.18 23.70
N PRO A 82 15.16 24.64 24.56
CA PRO A 82 15.94 23.77 25.43
C PRO A 82 15.00 23.05 26.41
N GLY A 83 14.67 21.80 26.13
CA GLY A 83 13.75 20.98 26.93
C GLY A 83 12.93 19.98 26.12
N ILE A 84 12.58 20.30 24.86
CA ILE A 84 11.82 19.38 24.00
C ILE A 84 12.68 18.18 23.57
N GLY A 85 13.98 18.37 23.39
CA GLY A 85 14.93 17.30 23.08
C GLY A 85 15.06 16.24 24.18
N ASN A 86 14.63 16.54 25.41
CA ASN A 86 14.74 15.64 26.57
C ASN A 86 13.44 14.90 26.89
N LEU A 87 12.39 15.11 26.09
CA LEU A 87 11.10 14.44 26.28
C LEU A 87 11.20 12.95 25.93
N ALA A 88 11.94 12.58 24.87
CA ALA A 88 12.18 11.19 24.47
C ALA A 88 12.82 10.33 25.57
N THR A 89 13.56 10.96 26.49
CA THR A 89 14.24 10.33 27.61
C THR A 89 13.28 9.90 28.72
N PHE A 90 12.02 10.38 28.68
CA PHE A 90 10.99 10.01 29.65
C PHE A 90 10.44 8.60 29.37
N LYS A 91 11.20 7.61 29.83
CA LYS A 91 10.87 6.19 29.76
C LYS A 91 10.66 5.64 31.16
N ILE A 92 9.59 4.87 31.33
CA ILE A 92 9.29 4.19 32.59
C ILE A 92 9.65 2.71 32.42
N PRO A 93 10.75 2.22 33.01
CA PRO A 93 11.13 0.82 32.94
C PRO A 93 10.28 0.00 33.91
N ILE A 94 9.75 -1.12 33.40
CA ILE A 94 9.05 -2.12 34.22
C ILE A 94 9.74 -3.46 33.96
N PRO A 95 10.50 -4.03 34.92
CA PRO A 95 10.72 -3.62 36.32
C PRO A 95 11.69 -2.42 36.49
N PRO A 96 11.62 -1.65 37.60
CA PRO A 96 12.44 -0.45 37.80
C PRO A 96 13.94 -0.76 37.69
N THR A 97 14.63 -0.04 36.80
CA THR A 97 16.08 -0.12 36.63
C THR A 97 16.64 1.28 36.40
N ALA A 98 17.93 1.46 36.66
CA ALA A 98 18.60 2.71 36.36
C ALA A 98 18.74 2.88 34.84
N LEU A 99 18.35 4.05 34.35
CA LEU A 99 18.40 4.41 32.93
C LEU A 99 19.60 5.35 32.70
N ASP A 100 20.25 5.22 31.54
CA ASP A 100 21.25 6.20 31.09
C ASP A 100 20.60 7.53 30.67
N ALA A 101 21.41 8.51 30.30
CA ALA A 101 20.96 9.81 29.77
C ALA A 101 20.22 9.69 28.40
N GLN A 102 20.15 8.49 27.82
CA GLN A 102 19.43 8.17 26.58
C GLN A 102 18.16 7.34 26.85
N GLY A 103 17.84 7.04 28.11
CA GLY A 103 16.68 6.26 28.52
C GLY A 103 16.80 4.76 28.24
N ASN A 104 18.01 4.21 28.14
CA ASN A 104 18.26 2.79 28.01
C ASN A 104 18.63 2.18 29.38
N PRO A 105 18.26 0.92 29.65
CA PRO A 105 18.64 0.25 30.89
C PRO A 105 20.16 0.10 30.96
N LEU A 106 20.76 0.45 32.09
CA LEU A 106 22.22 0.33 32.32
C LEU A 106 22.70 -1.13 32.39
N ASP A 107 21.79 -2.08 32.59
CA ASP A 107 22.08 -3.50 32.70
C ASP A 107 21.81 -4.22 31.35
N PRO A 108 22.85 -4.78 30.69
CA PRO A 108 22.71 -5.50 29.42
C PRO A 108 21.84 -6.76 29.50
N ASN A 109 21.62 -7.33 30.70
CA ASN A 109 20.83 -8.55 30.90
C ASN A 109 19.40 -8.27 31.38
N TRP A 110 18.98 -7.00 31.44
CA TRP A 110 17.67 -6.62 31.93
C TRP A 110 16.56 -7.09 30.98
N LYS A 111 15.62 -7.86 31.52
CA LYS A 111 14.42 -8.34 30.83
C LYS A 111 13.20 -7.59 31.34
N GLY A 112 12.90 -6.47 30.70
CA GLY A 112 11.73 -5.65 31.02
C GLY A 112 11.20 -4.91 29.79
N GLN A 113 10.11 -4.17 29.99
CA GLN A 113 9.54 -3.31 28.97
C GLN A 113 9.76 -1.85 29.35
N LEU A 114 10.22 -1.04 28.40
CA LEU A 114 10.32 0.41 28.56
C LEU A 114 9.06 1.08 28.02
N PHE A 115 8.28 1.71 28.89
CA PHE A 115 7.16 2.56 28.48
C PHE A 115 7.67 3.95 28.13
N GLY A 116 7.91 4.19 26.84
CA GLY A 116 8.34 5.48 26.29
C GLY A 116 7.19 6.46 26.11
N VAL A 117 6.69 7.05 27.20
CA VAL A 117 5.72 8.17 27.13
C VAL A 117 6.34 9.36 26.39
N GLY A 118 7.65 9.54 26.58
CA GLY A 118 8.47 10.47 25.83
C GLY A 118 8.46 10.27 24.32
N ASP A 119 8.70 9.04 23.89
CA ASP A 119 8.74 8.67 22.47
C ASP A 119 7.37 8.91 21.80
N PHE A 120 6.28 8.65 22.52
CA PHE A 120 4.93 8.95 22.03
C PHE A 120 4.70 10.46 21.84
N LEU A 121 5.11 11.29 22.80
CA LEU A 121 4.94 12.74 22.70
C LEU A 121 5.78 13.33 21.56
N VAL A 122 7.00 12.83 21.38
CA VAL A 122 7.87 13.22 20.26
C VAL A 122 7.26 12.78 18.93
N ALA A 123 6.71 11.57 18.84
CA ALA A 123 6.01 11.11 17.64
C ALA A 123 4.79 11.98 17.32
N LEU A 124 4.02 12.40 18.33
CA LEU A 124 2.87 13.29 18.17
C LEU A 124 3.29 14.68 17.67
N ILE A 125 4.33 15.27 18.26
CA ILE A 125 4.89 16.57 17.81
C ILE A 125 5.41 16.46 16.38
N THR A 126 6.15 15.39 16.08
CA THR A 126 6.67 15.12 14.73
C THR A 126 5.53 15.00 13.72
N PHE A 127 4.44 14.31 14.06
CA PHE A 127 3.26 14.19 13.19
C PHE A 127 2.66 15.54 12.85
N ILE A 128 2.49 16.43 13.84
CA ILE A 128 1.97 17.79 13.63
C ILE A 128 2.91 18.60 12.73
N ILE A 129 4.23 18.50 12.94
CA ILE A 129 5.23 19.21 12.13
C ILE A 129 5.23 18.68 10.69
N VAL A 130 5.22 17.36 10.49
CA VAL A 130 5.13 16.73 9.16
C VAL A 130 3.88 17.20 8.42
N ALA A 131 2.72 17.21 9.09
CA ALA A 131 1.48 17.70 8.50
C ALA A 131 1.60 19.18 8.09
N PHE A 132 2.24 20.01 8.92
CA PHE A 132 2.48 21.42 8.62
C PHE A 132 3.45 21.64 7.45
N VAL A 133 4.50 20.82 7.35
CA VAL A 133 5.46 20.86 6.23
C VAL A 133 4.79 20.45 4.92
N ILE A 134 4.02 19.36 4.92
CA ILE A 134 3.26 18.93 3.73
C ILE A 134 2.30 20.03 3.30
N PHE A 135 1.61 20.66 4.25
CA PHE A 135 0.75 21.81 3.98
C PHE A 135 1.51 22.97 3.33
N LEU A 136 2.70 23.30 3.83
CA LEU A 136 3.55 24.33 3.22
C LEU A 136 3.95 23.97 1.79
N ILE A 137 4.34 22.72 1.52
CA ILE A 137 4.71 22.26 0.18
C ILE A 137 3.52 22.39 -0.77
N VAL A 138 2.33 21.89 -0.40
CA VAL A 138 1.11 22.02 -1.23
C VAL A 138 0.75 23.48 -1.47
N LYS A 139 0.88 24.33 -0.44
CA LYS A 139 0.63 25.77 -0.55
C LYS A 139 1.62 26.45 -1.49
N VAL A 140 2.89 26.06 -1.48
CA VAL A 140 3.92 26.57 -2.38
C VAL A 140 3.64 26.10 -3.81
N THR A 141 3.39 24.82 -4.04
CA THR A 141 3.06 24.31 -5.38
C THR A 141 1.85 25.04 -5.98
N LYS A 142 0.79 25.25 -5.20
CA LYS A 142 -0.40 26.02 -5.60
C LYS A 142 -0.08 27.50 -5.89
N LYS A 143 0.91 28.09 -5.21
CA LYS A 143 1.33 29.48 -5.43
C LYS A 143 2.18 29.64 -6.70
N TRP A 144 2.89 28.60 -7.13
CA TRP A 144 3.83 28.65 -8.26
C TRP A 144 3.21 28.20 -9.60
N GLY A 145 1.92 27.83 -9.62
CA GLY A 145 1.16 27.62 -10.85
C GLY A 145 1.64 26.43 -11.69
N ILE A 146 2.27 25.43 -11.06
CA ILE A 146 2.56 24.14 -11.73
C ILE A 146 1.29 23.27 -11.79
N GLU A 147 0.25 23.64 -11.05
CA GLU A 147 -1.20 23.46 -11.29
C GLU A 147 -1.97 24.48 -10.42
#